data_AF-A0A2P6Q9X4-F1
#
_entry.id   AF-A0A2P6Q9X4-F1
#
_cell.length_a   1.000
_cell.length_b   1.000
_cell.length_c   1.000
_cell.angle_alpha   90.00
_cell.angle_beta   90.00
_cell.angle_gamma   90.00
#
_symmetry.space_group_name_H-M   'P 1'
#
loop_
_entity.id
_entity.type
_entity.pdbx_description
1 polymer ?
#
loop_
_entity_poly.entity_id
_entity_poly.type
_entity_poly.pdbx_seq_one_letter_code
_entity_poly.pdbx_strand_id
1 'polypeptide(L)'
;MRISIGDKGMKPACSWIEVKNNVHAFVAGDEPHPYYIEIIKALEVLLEQKEREGYVPNTNEVLQDVEEEQKKYLLCHHSERLAIAFGIITTPAGTE
;
A
#
# COMPACT_ATOMS: atom_id res chain seq x y z
N MET A 1 5.84 18.73 -8.31
CA MET A 1 7.04 17.90 -8.13
C MET A 1 7.77 18.36 -6.87
N ARG A 2 7.55 17.67 -5.74
CA ARG A 2 8.41 17.82 -4.55
C ARG A 2 8.73 16.44 -4.02
N ILE A 3 9.99 16.08 -4.23
CA ILE A 3 10.65 14.90 -3.72
C ILE A 3 11.20 15.31 -2.36
N SER A 4 10.78 14.65 -1.28
CA SER A 4 11.46 14.73 0.00
C SER A 4 11.92 13.34 0.39
N ILE A 5 13.10 12.97 -0.14
CA ILE A 5 13.84 11.76 0.21
C ILE A 5 14.74 12.12 1.40
N GLY A 6 14.54 11.43 2.52
CA GLY A 6 15.58 11.27 3.51
C GLY A 6 16.62 10.30 2.96
N ASP A 7 17.81 10.84 2.67
CA ASP A 7 19.10 10.21 2.41
C ASP A 7 19.25 9.14 1.30
N LYS A 8 20.17 9.46 0.36
CA LYS A 8 20.77 8.63 -0.70
C LYS A 8 19.84 8.18 -1.85
N GLY A 9 19.59 9.07 -2.80
CA GLY A 9 19.48 8.74 -4.25
C GLY A 9 18.46 7.70 -4.70
N MET A 10 17.61 7.18 -3.82
CA MET A 10 16.64 6.15 -4.13
C MET A 10 15.36 6.82 -4.63
N LYS A 11 15.00 6.55 -5.89
CA LYS A 11 13.72 7.02 -6.42
C LYS A 11 12.59 6.38 -5.60
N PRO A 12 11.52 7.13 -5.25
CA PRO A 12 10.41 6.55 -4.55
C PRO A 12 9.84 5.39 -5.37
N ALA A 13 9.50 4.29 -4.69
CA ALA A 13 8.81 3.19 -5.32
C ALA A 13 7.45 3.69 -5.83
N CYS A 14 7.11 3.28 -7.05
CA CYS A 14 5.87 3.61 -7.72
C CYS A 14 5.23 2.31 -8.20
N SER A 15 3.95 2.15 -7.92
CA SER A 15 3.13 1.06 -8.43
C SER A 15 1.88 1.66 -9.05
N TRP A 16 1.32 1.00 -10.05
CA TRP A 16 0.11 1.46 -10.70
C TRP A 16 -0.81 0.29 -11.04
N ILE A 17 -2.08 0.60 -11.25
CA ILE A 17 -3.10 -0.33 -11.70
C ILE A 17 -4.02 0.36 -12.70
N GLU A 18 -4.49 -0.40 -13.69
CA GLU A 18 -5.49 0.08 -14.64
C GLU A 18 -6.87 -0.45 -14.23
N VAL A 19 -7.81 0.46 -13.97
CA VAL A 19 -9.19 0.13 -13.64
C VAL A 19 -10.11 0.96 -14.52
N LYS A 20 -11.05 0.30 -15.23
CA LYS A 20 -12.01 0.96 -16.12
C LYS A 20 -11.31 1.94 -17.11
N ASN A 21 -10.22 1.48 -17.74
CA ASN A 21 -9.39 2.25 -18.67
C ASN A 21 -8.71 3.51 -18.07
N ASN A 22 -8.64 3.62 -16.74
CA ASN A 22 -7.91 4.69 -16.06
C ASN A 22 -6.71 4.11 -15.32
N VAL A 23 -5.55 4.74 -15.49
CA VAL A 23 -4.33 4.38 -14.76
C VAL A 23 -4.28 5.14 -13.45
N HIS A 24 -4.20 4.39 -12.34
CA HIS A 24 -4.06 4.91 -10.99
C HIS A 24 -2.66 4.59 -10.48
N ALA A 25 -1.85 5.62 -10.25
CA ALA A 25 -0.49 5.48 -9.74
C ALA A 25 -0.42 5.80 -8.25
N PHE A 26 0.38 5.03 -7.53
CA PHE A 26 0.62 5.14 -6.10
C PHE A 26 2.13 5.28 -5.89
N VAL A 27 2.53 6.33 -5.18
CA VAL A 27 3.95 6.63 -4.93
C VAL A 27 4.14 6.86 -3.44
N ALA A 28 5.17 6.25 -2.88
CA ALA A 28 5.50 6.44 -1.47
C ALA A 28 5.84 7.93 -1.20
N GLY A 29 5.06 8.57 -0.33
CA GLY A 29 5.27 9.97 0.08
C GLY A 29 4.69 11.04 -0.84
N ASP A 30 3.80 10.69 -1.77
CA ASP A 30 3.09 11.65 -2.65
C ASP A 30 1.73 12.08 -2.06
N GLU A 31 1.04 13.01 -2.73
CA GLU A 31 -0.32 13.42 -2.32
C GLU A 31 -1.29 12.22 -2.28
N PRO A 32 -2.18 12.17 -1.27
CA PRO A 32 -3.06 11.03 -1.09
C PRO A 32 -4.05 10.92 -2.25
N HIS A 33 -4.15 9.71 -2.81
CA HIS A 33 -5.15 9.35 -3.82
C HIS A 33 -6.58 9.69 -3.31
N PRO A 34 -7.55 10.05 -4.18
CA PRO A 34 -8.91 10.40 -3.73
C PRO A 34 -9.61 9.31 -2.91
N TYR A 35 -9.21 8.05 -3.11
CA TYR A 35 -9.72 6.87 -2.41
C TYR A 35 -8.78 6.38 -1.29
N TYR A 36 -7.82 7.19 -0.86
CA TYR A 36 -6.77 6.77 0.06
C TYR A 36 -7.34 6.20 1.37
N ILE A 37 -8.36 6.85 1.94
CA ILE A 37 -8.98 6.40 3.19
C ILE A 37 -9.65 5.02 3.01
N GLU A 38 -10.35 4.81 1.89
CA GLU A 38 -11.00 3.55 1.56
C GLU A 38 -9.97 2.43 1.32
N ILE A 39 -8.86 2.76 0.65
CA ILE A 39 -7.76 1.82 0.40
C ILE A 39 -7.11 1.38 1.72
N ILE A 40 -6.79 2.32 2.61
CA ILE A 40 -6.19 2.00 3.92
C ILE A 40 -7.13 1.14 4.75
N LYS A 41 -8.42 1.49 4.83
CA LYS A 41 -9.43 0.68 5.55
C LYS A 41 -9.53 -0.75 4.97
N ALA A 42 -9.49 -0.88 3.65
CA ALA A 42 -9.52 -2.20 3.02
C ALA A 42 -8.28 -3.03 3.37
N LEU A 43 -7.10 -2.39 3.41
CA LEU A 43 -5.85 -3.05 3.83
C LEU A 43 -5.90 -3.48 5.30
N GLU A 44 -6.41 -2.65 6.20
CA GLU A 44 -6.61 -2.99 7.61
C GLU A 44 -7.52 -4.22 7.76
N VAL A 45 -8.69 -4.20 7.11
CA VAL A 45 -9.64 -5.34 7.14
C VAL A 45 -9.01 -6.61 6.57
N LEU A 46 -8.28 -6.51 5.45
CA LEU A 46 -7.60 -7.65 4.83
C LEU A 46 -6.50 -8.20 5.74
N LEU A 47 -5.73 -7.32 6.40
CA LEU A 47 -4.69 -7.71 7.33
C LEU A 47 -5.28 -8.44 8.53
N GLU A 48 -6.32 -7.89 9.16
CA GLU A 48 -7.02 -8.52 10.29
C GLU A 48 -7.58 -9.91 9.92
N GLN A 49 -8.15 -10.04 8.72
CA GLN A 49 -8.65 -11.32 8.21
C GLN A 49 -7.52 -12.32 8.02
N LYS A 50 -6.41 -11.89 7.42
CA LYS A 50 -5.24 -12.75 7.18
C LYS A 50 -4.60 -13.18 8.50
N GLU A 51 -4.47 -12.28 9.46
CA GLU A 51 -3.95 -12.62 10.79
C GLU A 51 -4.84 -13.64 11.51
N ARG A 52 -6.17 -13.52 11.39
CA ARG A 52 -7.11 -14.53 11.92
C ARG A 52 -6.96 -15.90 11.27
N GLU A 53 -6.53 -15.95 10.00
CA GLU A 53 -6.20 -17.17 9.27
C GLU A 53 -4.78 -17.70 9.59
N GLY A 54 -4.02 -17.02 10.44
CA GLY A 54 -2.66 -17.42 10.84
C GLY A 54 -1.54 -16.82 9.99
N TYR A 55 -1.83 -15.85 9.13
CA TYR A 55 -0.79 -15.08 8.43
C TYR A 55 0.00 -14.23 9.41
N VAL A 56 1.33 -14.28 9.31
CA VAL A 56 2.24 -13.40 10.05
C VAL A 56 2.92 -12.46 9.07
N PRO A 57 2.70 -11.13 9.17
CA PRO A 57 3.33 -10.16 8.28
C PRO A 57 4.86 -10.25 8.35
N ASN A 58 5.53 -10.29 7.20
CA ASN A 58 6.98 -10.23 7.15
C ASN A 58 7.46 -8.78 7.33
N THR A 59 7.77 -8.39 8.56
CA THR A 59 8.23 -7.03 8.89
C THR A 59 9.70 -6.78 8.58
N ASN A 60 10.46 -7.79 8.16
CA ASN A 60 11.88 -7.67 7.81
C ASN A 60 12.14 -6.77 6.59
N GLU A 61 11.11 -6.48 5.79
CA GLU A 61 11.20 -5.56 4.64
C GLU A 61 11.25 -4.09 5.09
N VAL A 62 10.85 -3.79 6.33
CA VAL A 62 10.95 -2.45 6.92
C VAL A 62 12.28 -2.34 7.65
N LEU A 63 13.25 -1.71 6.99
CA LEU A 63 14.61 -1.50 7.52
C LEU A 63 14.68 -0.47 8.65
N GLN A 64 13.60 0.26 8.90
CA GLN A 64 13.51 1.24 9.98
C GLN A 64 13.42 0.52 11.32
N ASP A 65 14.26 0.94 12.26
CA ASP A 65 14.24 0.43 13.64
C ASP A 65 13.10 1.09 14.42
N VAL A 66 11.90 0.57 14.22
CA VAL A 66 10.66 1.00 14.87
C VAL A 66 9.91 -0.21 15.42
N GLU A 67 8.95 0.03 16.31
CA GLU A 67 8.10 -1.03 16.87
C GLU A 67 7.41 -1.86 15.80
N GLU A 68 7.15 -3.15 16.09
CA GLU A 68 6.56 -4.08 15.11
C GLU A 68 5.20 -3.59 14.57
N GLU A 69 4.38 -2.96 15.42
CA GLU A 69 3.12 -2.36 15.00
C GLU A 69 3.34 -1.24 13.98
N GLN A 70 4.39 -0.43 14.20
CA GLN A 70 4.77 0.63 13.27
C GLN A 70 5.33 0.06 11.97
N LYS A 71 6.06 -1.07 12.00
CA LYS A 71 6.50 -1.76 10.78
C LYS A 71 5.31 -2.29 9.98
N LYS A 72 4.32 -2.89 10.63
CA LYS A 72 3.08 -3.32 9.97
C LYS A 72 2.35 -2.15 9.32
N TYR A 73 2.24 -1.03 10.04
CA TYR A 73 1.70 0.20 9.50
C TYR A 73 2.47 0.63 8.25
N LEU A 74 3.80 0.77 8.31
CA LEU A 74 4.62 1.17 7.17
C LEU A 74 4.45 0.26 5.96
N LEU A 75 4.36 -1.05 6.16
CA LEU A 75 4.09 -2.02 5.10
C LEU A 75 2.75 -1.75 4.39
N CYS A 76 1.69 -1.42 5.12
CA CYS A 76 0.39 -1.08 4.52
C CYS A 76 0.45 0.16 3.63
N HIS A 77 1.45 1.02 3.82
CA HIS A 77 1.62 2.25 3.03
C HIS A 77 2.54 2.07 1.81
N HIS A 78 3.00 0.85 1.53
CA HIS A 78 3.74 0.55 0.31
C HIS A 78 2.87 0.74 -0.94
N SER A 79 3.46 1.33 -1.99
CA SER A 79 2.76 1.61 -3.25
C SER A 79 2.12 0.38 -3.86
N GLU A 80 2.77 -0.80 -3.78
CA GLU A 80 2.22 -2.04 -4.34
C GLU A 80 0.95 -2.49 -3.61
N ARG A 81 0.92 -2.35 -2.27
CA ARG A 81 -0.24 -2.75 -1.47
C ARG A 81 -1.41 -1.82 -1.69
N LEU A 82 -1.15 -0.51 -1.80
CA LEU A 82 -2.17 0.48 -2.14
C LEU A 82 -2.80 0.20 -3.51
N ALA A 83 -1.99 -0.13 -4.52
CA ALA A 83 -2.48 -0.47 -5.86
C ALA A 83 -3.36 -1.73 -5.85
N ILE A 84 -2.92 -2.79 -5.16
CA ILE A 84 -3.68 -4.04 -5.04
C ILE A 84 -5.01 -3.81 -4.32
N ALA A 85 -5.00 -3.11 -3.17
CA ALA A 85 -6.21 -2.83 -2.42
C ALA A 85 -7.18 -1.94 -3.19
N PHE A 86 -6.67 -0.94 -3.93
CA PHE A 86 -7.50 -0.16 -4.84
C PHE A 86 -8.16 -1.05 -5.90
N GLY A 87 -7.42 -1.98 -6.50
CA GLY A 87 -7.98 -2.98 -7.41
C GLY A 87 -9.14 -3.73 -6.77
N ILE A 88 -8.92 -4.34 -5.59
CA ILE A 88 -9.93 -5.12 -4.88
C ILE A 88 -11.21 -4.33 -4.59
N ILE A 89 -11.11 -3.06 -4.17
CA ILE A 89 -12.31 -2.27 -3.83
C ILE A 89 -13.03 -1.68 -5.05
N THR A 90 -12.37 -1.61 -6.21
CA THR A 90 -12.92 -0.95 -7.40
C THR A 90 -13.31 -1.91 -8.53
N THR A 91 -12.88 -3.17 -8.46
CA THR A 91 -13.24 -4.20 -9.42
C THR A 91 -14.29 -5.17 -8.85
N PRO A 92 -15.24 -5.63 -9.67
CA PRO A 92 -16.10 -6.75 -9.30
C PRO A 92 -15.29 -8.03 -9.03
N ALA A 93 -15.82 -8.92 -8.19
CA ALA A 93 -15.26 -10.23 -7.97
C ALA A 93 -15.16 -11.00 -9.31
N GLY A 94 -13.99 -11.59 -9.59
CA GLY A 94 -13.74 -12.34 -10.82
C GLY A 94 -13.41 -11.50 -12.05
N THR A 95 -13.02 -10.24 -11.87
CA THR A 95 -12.48 -9.41 -12.97
C THR A 95 -11.05 -9.88 -13.30
N GLU A 96 -10.83 -10.30 -14.54
CA GLU A 96 -9.52 -10.64 -15.14
C GLU A 96 -8.83 -9.41 -15.72
#